data_AF-A0A8T6GCL8-F1
#
_entry.id   AF-A0A8T6GCL8-F1
#
_cell.length_a   1.000
_cell.length_b   1.000
_cell.length_c   1.000
_cell.angle_alpha   90.00
_cell.angle_beta   90.00
_cell.angle_gamma   90.00
#
_symmetry.space_group_name_H-M   'P 1'
#
loop_
_entity.id
_entity.type
_entity.pdbx_description
1 polymer ?
#
loop_
_entity_poly.entity_id
_entity_poly.type
_entity_poly.pdbx_seq_one_letter_code
_entity_poly.pdbx_strand_id
1 'polypeptide(L)'
;MRAIDRIIIQSLPLALVLLLAMSMAACQEVQATCTEIAPQQPPESLPDVSPALVEDARSYAEDYGVSLNEAIRRLSGQNEIGNLGSELESGESATFGGLWIQNEPDYRVVVAFTKDGEKTIRPYLERTSVAATVKVCQVDKSLVELKKAREEAEEMVKGLGFNFGSGLDIPNNMVQLYLTEAKIEELEIELKKAGLTLPDNVELVAALPARPA
;
A
#
# COMPACT_ATOMS: atom_id res chain seq x y z
N MET A 1 -14.08 55.98 62.54
CA MET A 1 -14.78 55.52 63.75
C MET A 1 -15.97 54.67 63.28
N ARG A 2 -15.90 53.34 63.53
CA ARG A 2 -16.93 52.26 63.56
C ARG A 2 -18.18 52.40 62.66
N ALA A 3 -18.58 51.42 61.84
CA ALA A 3 -18.98 50.04 62.19
C ALA A 3 -18.96 49.18 60.88
N ILE A 4 -18.42 47.96 60.82
CA ILE A 4 -18.81 46.67 61.43
C ILE A 4 -20.04 46.02 60.74
N ASP A 5 -19.74 44.88 60.11
CA ASP A 5 -20.47 43.59 60.02
C ASP A 5 -21.50 43.23 58.92
N ARG A 6 -21.06 42.18 58.18
CA ARG A 6 -21.65 40.83 57.98
C ARG A 6 -22.69 40.55 56.88
N ILE A 7 -22.21 39.74 55.92
CA ILE A 7 -22.70 38.40 55.49
C ILE A 7 -24.20 38.25 55.23
N ILE A 8 -24.60 37.99 53.98
CA ILE A 8 -25.54 36.91 53.59
C ILE A 8 -25.15 36.33 52.20
N ILE A 9 -25.11 35.00 52.15
CA ILE A 9 -24.87 34.06 51.05
C ILE A 9 -26.03 34.05 50.04
N GLN A 10 -25.77 33.93 48.72
CA GLN A 10 -26.68 33.20 47.80
C GLN A 10 -26.07 32.92 46.40
N SER A 11 -25.88 31.62 46.14
CA SER A 11 -26.22 30.89 44.90
C SER A 11 -25.45 31.10 43.57
N LEU A 12 -24.66 30.09 43.19
CA LEU A 12 -24.28 29.74 41.81
C LEU A 12 -25.51 29.27 41.00
N PRO A 13 -25.51 29.46 39.66
CA PRO A 13 -25.50 28.31 38.76
C PRO A 13 -24.50 28.52 37.61
N LEU A 14 -23.51 27.66 37.37
CA LEU A 14 -23.63 26.39 36.62
C LEU A 14 -24.37 26.51 35.27
N ALA A 15 -23.89 27.32 34.33
CA ALA A 15 -24.18 27.16 32.89
C ALA A 15 -23.36 28.13 32.01
N LEU A 16 -22.10 27.80 31.71
CA LEU A 16 -21.47 28.24 30.44
C LEU A 16 -20.20 27.44 30.11
N VAL A 17 -20.35 26.11 30.10
CA VAL A 17 -19.45 25.22 29.35
C VAL A 17 -20.16 24.94 28.03
N LEU A 18 -19.83 25.65 26.95
CA LEU A 18 -20.13 25.19 25.58
C LEU A 18 -19.45 26.07 24.52
N LEU A 19 -18.72 25.40 23.62
CA LEU A 19 -18.30 25.80 22.27
C LEU A 19 -17.05 26.68 22.09
N LEU A 20 -15.87 26.05 22.20
CA LEU A 20 -14.68 26.41 21.42
C LEU A 20 -13.85 25.14 21.16
N ALA A 21 -14.35 24.29 20.26
CA ALA A 21 -13.66 23.09 19.78
C ALA A 21 -14.03 22.82 18.32
N MET A 22 -13.52 23.63 17.40
CA MET A 22 -13.44 23.36 15.94
C MET A 22 -12.24 24.19 15.47
N SER A 23 -11.13 23.66 14.98
CA SER A 23 -11.03 22.77 13.84
C SER A 23 -9.69 22.03 13.91
N MET A 24 -9.71 20.74 14.25
CA MET A 24 -8.63 19.85 13.83
C MET A 24 -9.07 19.31 12.47
N ALA A 25 -8.49 19.86 11.40
CA ALA A 25 -8.51 19.21 10.11
C ALA A 25 -7.79 17.87 10.28
N ALA A 26 -8.56 16.79 10.34
CA ALA A 26 -8.02 15.45 10.25
C ALA A 26 -7.38 15.32 8.86
N CYS A 27 -6.05 15.17 8.81
CA CYS A 27 -5.41 14.52 7.68
C CYS A 27 -5.93 13.09 7.66
N GLN A 28 -6.92 12.85 6.82
CA GLN A 28 -7.43 11.52 6.58
C GLN A 28 -6.44 10.87 5.61
N GLU A 29 -5.50 10.09 6.14
CA GLU A 29 -4.68 9.20 5.32
C GLU A 29 -5.63 8.32 4.50
N VAL A 30 -5.51 8.39 3.17
CA VAL A 30 -6.26 7.52 2.27
C VAL A 30 -5.63 6.12 2.38
N GLN A 31 -6.05 5.38 3.41
CA GLN A 31 -5.65 4.00 3.58
C GLN A 31 -6.59 3.10 2.76
N ALA A 32 -5.99 2.18 1.99
CA ALA A 32 -6.72 1.16 1.28
C ALA A 32 -7.67 0.43 2.22
N THR A 33 -8.96 0.44 1.91
CA THR A 33 -9.96 -0.29 2.69
C THR A 33 -9.99 -1.71 2.17
N CYS A 34 -9.68 -2.67 3.04
CA CYS A 34 -9.65 -4.07 2.65
C CYS A 34 -10.67 -4.88 3.45
N THR A 35 -11.46 -5.69 2.77
CA THR A 35 -12.35 -6.66 3.42
C THR A 35 -11.59 -7.96 3.65
N GLU A 36 -11.62 -8.47 4.88
CA GLU A 36 -11.07 -9.79 5.19
C GLU A 36 -12.10 -10.88 4.87
N ILE A 37 -11.69 -11.85 4.05
CA ILE A 37 -12.39 -13.12 3.91
C ILE A 37 -11.80 -14.06 4.97
N ALA A 38 -12.66 -14.70 5.76
CA ALA A 38 -12.26 -15.49 6.93
C ALA A 38 -11.16 -16.53 6.59
N PRO A 39 -10.06 -16.60 7.36
CA PRO A 39 -8.98 -17.53 7.08
C PRO A 39 -9.45 -18.97 7.23
N GLN A 40 -9.31 -19.75 6.16
CA GLN A 40 -9.50 -21.19 6.20
C GLN A 40 -8.21 -21.88 6.64
N GLN A 41 -8.33 -22.92 7.47
CA GLN A 41 -7.17 -23.71 7.92
C GLN A 41 -6.40 -24.27 6.72
N PRO A 42 -5.06 -24.23 6.71
CA PRO A 42 -4.27 -24.78 5.62
C PRO A 42 -4.57 -26.26 5.40
N PRO A 43 -4.59 -26.75 4.15
CA PRO A 43 -4.71 -28.17 3.88
C PRO A 43 -3.54 -28.95 4.52
N GLU A 44 -3.86 -30.08 5.14
CA GLU A 44 -2.94 -30.87 5.98
C GLU A 44 -1.97 -31.75 5.15
N SER A 45 -2.21 -31.91 3.85
CA SER A 45 -1.40 -32.73 2.94
C SER A 45 -0.67 -31.89 1.89
N LEU A 46 0.65 -32.07 1.78
CA LEU A 46 1.44 -31.46 0.72
C LEU A 46 1.13 -32.12 -0.65
N PRO A 47 1.08 -31.34 -1.74
CA PRO A 47 1.06 -31.89 -3.09
C PRO A 47 2.34 -32.70 -3.39
N ASP A 48 2.33 -33.50 -4.46
CA ASP A 48 3.54 -34.15 -4.99
C ASP A 48 4.54 -33.05 -5.43
N VAL A 49 5.57 -32.84 -4.62
CA VAL A 49 6.46 -31.68 -4.70
C VAL A 49 7.80 -32.09 -5.28
N SER A 50 8.27 -31.35 -6.28
CA SER A 50 9.54 -31.64 -6.92
C SER A 50 10.71 -31.39 -5.94
N PRO A 51 11.83 -32.12 -6.06
CA PRO A 51 13.01 -31.87 -5.24
C PRO A 51 13.55 -30.44 -5.36
N ALA A 52 13.41 -29.82 -6.53
CA ALA A 52 13.80 -28.42 -6.76
C ALA A 52 12.95 -27.46 -5.92
N LEU A 53 11.62 -27.65 -5.92
CA LEU A 53 10.71 -26.84 -5.12
C LEU A 53 10.97 -27.00 -3.61
N VAL A 54 11.33 -28.21 -3.15
CA VAL A 54 11.67 -28.45 -1.75
C VAL A 54 12.95 -27.71 -1.35
N GLU A 55 13.93 -27.62 -2.25
CA GLU A 55 15.16 -26.86 -1.99
C GLU A 55 14.90 -25.36 -1.92
N ASP A 56 14.17 -24.80 -2.90
CA ASP A 56 13.75 -23.39 -2.87
C ASP A 56 12.95 -23.05 -1.61
N ALA A 57 12.09 -23.99 -1.18
CA ALA A 57 11.29 -23.84 0.04
C ALA A 57 12.14 -23.80 1.31
N ARG A 58 13.32 -24.45 1.34
CA ARG A 58 14.21 -24.42 2.50
C ARG A 58 14.80 -23.02 2.69
N SER A 59 15.34 -22.43 1.63
CA SER A 59 15.87 -21.07 1.69
C SER A 59 14.77 -20.06 2.04
N TYR A 60 13.59 -20.19 1.42
CA TYR A 60 12.45 -19.33 1.76
C TYR A 60 12.03 -19.47 3.23
N ALA A 61 11.98 -20.69 3.76
CA ALA A 61 11.64 -20.95 5.16
C ALA A 61 12.62 -20.27 6.12
N GLU A 62 13.90 -20.27 5.79
CA GLU A 62 14.95 -19.58 6.56
C GLU A 62 14.81 -18.06 6.49
N ASP A 63 14.63 -17.51 5.29
CA ASP A 63 14.52 -16.06 5.06
C ASP A 63 13.30 -15.44 5.76
N TYR A 64 12.17 -16.13 5.76
CA TYR A 64 10.89 -15.64 6.31
C TYR A 64 10.52 -16.24 7.67
N GLY A 65 11.36 -17.10 8.25
CA GLY A 65 11.12 -17.72 9.54
C GLY A 65 9.86 -18.60 9.60
N VAL A 66 9.50 -19.26 8.49
CA VAL A 66 8.31 -20.13 8.39
C VAL A 66 8.68 -21.61 8.36
N SER A 67 7.71 -22.50 8.56
CA SER A 67 7.96 -23.94 8.40
C SER A 67 8.21 -24.31 6.92
N LEU A 68 8.96 -25.39 6.67
CA LEU A 68 9.18 -25.90 5.32
C LEU A 68 7.87 -26.20 4.58
N ASN A 69 6.87 -26.77 5.28
CA ASN A 69 5.56 -27.05 4.68
C ASN A 69 4.82 -25.77 4.28
N GLU A 70 4.93 -24.71 5.09
CA GLU A 70 4.34 -23.41 4.77
C GLU A 70 5.07 -22.75 3.59
N ALA A 71 6.40 -22.84 3.54
CA ALA A 71 7.18 -22.36 2.40
C ALA A 71 6.76 -23.10 1.12
N ILE A 72 6.68 -24.44 1.14
CA ILE A 72 6.20 -25.24 0.01
C ILE A 72 4.80 -24.78 -0.42
N ARG A 73 3.87 -24.60 0.52
CA ARG A 73 2.51 -24.13 0.23
C ARG A 73 2.51 -22.77 -0.49
N ARG A 74 3.27 -21.80 0.01
CA ARG A 74 3.40 -20.46 -0.58
C ARG A 74 4.03 -20.50 -1.97
N LEU A 75 5.13 -21.25 -2.12
CA LEU A 75 5.86 -21.34 -3.39
C LEU A 75 5.06 -22.08 -4.47
N SER A 76 4.31 -23.12 -4.09
CA SER A 76 3.47 -23.89 -5.02
C SER A 76 2.41 -23.03 -5.72
N GLY A 77 1.93 -21.97 -5.07
CA GLY A 77 0.92 -21.06 -5.61
C GLY A 77 1.46 -19.96 -6.53
N GLN A 78 2.79 -19.74 -6.61
CA GLN A 78 3.35 -18.55 -7.28
C GLN A 78 2.97 -18.43 -8.76
N ASN A 79 3.05 -19.53 -9.52
CA ASN A 79 2.69 -19.51 -10.93
C ASN A 79 1.22 -19.14 -11.13
N GLU A 80 0.36 -19.65 -10.26
CA GLU A 80 -1.07 -19.39 -10.31
C GLU A 80 -1.40 -17.94 -9.93
N ILE A 81 -0.72 -17.40 -8.93
CA ILE A 81 -0.80 -15.98 -8.54
C ILE A 81 -0.36 -15.07 -9.69
N GLY A 82 0.75 -15.40 -10.36
CA GLY A 82 1.23 -14.66 -11.53
C GLY A 82 0.25 -14.69 -12.72
N ASN A 83 -0.35 -15.84 -12.97
CA ASN A 83 -1.39 -15.99 -13.99
C ASN A 83 -2.64 -15.17 -13.64
N LEU A 84 -3.11 -15.22 -12.38
CA LEU A 84 -4.22 -14.41 -11.90
C LEU A 84 -3.95 -12.91 -12.13
N GLY A 85 -2.75 -12.43 -11.77
CA GLY A 85 -2.35 -11.04 -12.00
C GLY A 85 -2.38 -10.66 -13.49
N SER A 86 -1.90 -11.54 -14.37
CA SER A 86 -1.89 -11.31 -15.82
C SER A 86 -3.30 -11.29 -16.43
N GLU A 87 -4.18 -12.20 -15.98
CA GLU A 87 -5.58 -12.21 -16.42
C GLU A 87 -6.32 -10.94 -15.97
N LEU A 88 -6.12 -10.50 -14.73
CA LEU A 88 -6.76 -9.28 -14.21
C LEU A 88 -6.22 -8.01 -14.87
N GLU A 89 -4.91 -7.94 -15.13
CA GLU A 89 -4.31 -6.80 -15.82
C GLU A 89 -4.88 -6.64 -17.24
N SER A 90 -5.12 -7.74 -17.95
CA SER A 90 -5.66 -7.72 -19.31
C SER A 90 -7.19 -7.57 -19.36
N GLY A 91 -7.91 -8.30 -18.50
CA GLY A 91 -9.37 -8.35 -18.50
C GLY A 91 -10.04 -7.18 -17.76
N GLU A 92 -9.40 -6.66 -16.72
CA GLU A 92 -10.00 -5.68 -15.80
C GLU A 92 -9.17 -4.38 -15.71
N SER A 93 -8.37 -4.08 -16.74
CA SER A 93 -7.40 -2.97 -16.81
C SER A 93 -7.91 -1.61 -16.31
N ALA A 94 -9.18 -1.29 -16.54
CA ALA A 94 -9.79 -0.03 -16.14
C ALA A 94 -10.00 0.10 -14.61
N THR A 95 -9.99 -1.01 -13.88
CA THR A 95 -10.24 -1.02 -12.43
C THR A 95 -9.18 -1.76 -11.63
N PHE A 96 -8.42 -2.66 -12.23
CA PHE A 96 -7.37 -3.40 -11.55
C PHE A 96 -6.26 -2.47 -11.05
N GLY A 97 -6.05 -2.43 -9.73
CA GLY A 97 -5.07 -1.61 -9.03
C GLY A 97 -3.73 -2.30 -8.80
N GLY A 98 -3.63 -3.60 -9.08
CA GLY A 98 -2.42 -4.38 -8.94
C GLY A 98 -2.59 -5.60 -8.03
N LEU A 99 -1.55 -6.44 -8.00
CA LEU A 99 -1.49 -7.65 -7.20
C LEU A 99 -0.12 -7.71 -6.51
N TRP A 100 -0.10 -8.09 -5.23
CA TRP A 100 1.14 -8.35 -4.50
C TRP A 100 0.97 -9.48 -3.49
N ILE A 101 2.10 -10.05 -3.07
CA ILE A 101 2.16 -11.04 -2.00
C ILE A 101 2.55 -10.30 -0.72
N GLN A 102 1.69 -10.40 0.28
CA GLN A 102 1.99 -9.97 1.63
C GLN A 102 2.48 -11.19 2.43
N ASN A 103 3.73 -11.18 2.89
CA ASN A 103 4.31 -12.30 3.64
C ASN A 103 4.02 -12.26 5.15
N GLU A 104 3.79 -11.05 5.70
CA GLU A 104 3.61 -10.79 7.13
C GLU A 104 2.50 -9.75 7.38
N PRO A 105 1.85 -9.75 8.56
CA PRO A 105 1.96 -10.76 9.63
C PRO A 105 1.34 -12.10 9.23
N ASP A 106 0.39 -12.07 8.30
CA ASP A 106 -0.22 -13.25 7.69
C ASP A 106 0.07 -13.28 6.19
N TYR A 107 0.29 -14.48 5.65
CA TYR A 107 0.42 -14.68 4.21
C TYR A 107 -0.92 -14.39 3.51
N ARG A 108 -0.91 -13.43 2.59
CA ARG A 108 -2.05 -13.07 1.75
C ARG A 108 -1.59 -12.75 0.34
N VAL A 109 -2.44 -13.07 -0.62
CA VAL A 109 -2.36 -12.56 -1.99
C VAL A 109 -3.32 -11.37 -2.06
N VAL A 110 -2.78 -10.16 -2.09
CA VAL A 110 -3.63 -8.97 -2.09
C VAL A 110 -3.88 -8.54 -3.53
N VAL A 111 -5.15 -8.30 -3.83
CA VAL A 111 -5.62 -7.88 -5.16
C VAL A 111 -6.39 -6.59 -4.99
N ALA A 112 -5.89 -5.51 -5.60
CA ALA A 112 -6.48 -4.20 -5.48
C ALA A 112 -7.35 -3.86 -6.70
N PHE A 113 -8.44 -3.15 -6.46
CA PHE A 113 -9.29 -2.57 -7.49
C PHE A 113 -9.69 -1.13 -7.15
N THR A 114 -10.02 -0.30 -8.13
CA THR A 114 -10.55 1.04 -7.88
C THR A 114 -12.01 1.06 -7.47
N LYS A 115 -12.75 0.00 -7.81
CA LYS A 115 -14.16 -0.22 -7.45
C LYS A 115 -14.57 -1.66 -7.70
N ASP A 116 -15.66 -2.08 -7.05
CA ASP A 116 -16.36 -3.36 -7.28
C ASP A 116 -15.50 -4.63 -7.19
N GLY A 117 -14.31 -4.57 -6.57
CA GLY A 117 -13.30 -5.63 -6.63
C GLY A 117 -13.78 -7.01 -6.20
N GLU A 118 -14.55 -7.10 -5.11
CA GLU A 118 -15.08 -8.39 -4.62
C GLU A 118 -16.01 -9.07 -5.62
N LYS A 119 -16.77 -8.28 -6.39
CA LYS A 119 -17.67 -8.77 -7.43
C LYS A 119 -16.86 -9.16 -8.67
N THR A 120 -15.93 -8.30 -9.07
CA THR A 120 -15.10 -8.47 -10.28
C THR A 120 -14.20 -9.71 -10.19
N ILE A 121 -13.57 -9.95 -9.04
CA ILE A 121 -12.58 -11.03 -8.89
C ILE A 121 -13.20 -12.43 -8.78
N ARG A 122 -14.47 -12.54 -8.35
CA ARG A 122 -15.14 -13.81 -8.06
C ARG A 122 -15.00 -14.88 -9.16
N PRO A 123 -15.29 -14.61 -10.45
CA PRO A 123 -15.12 -15.62 -11.52
C PRO A 123 -13.66 -16.05 -11.75
N TYR A 124 -12.69 -15.25 -11.33
CA TYR A 124 -11.27 -15.62 -11.39
C TYR A 124 -10.92 -16.54 -10.21
N LEU A 125 -11.48 -16.28 -9.03
CA LEU A 125 -11.22 -17.09 -7.82
C LEU A 125 -11.83 -18.50 -7.89
N GLU A 126 -12.92 -18.69 -8.63
CA GLU A 126 -13.50 -20.02 -8.84
C GLU A 126 -12.58 -20.96 -9.63
N ARG A 127 -11.60 -20.41 -10.35
CA ARG A 127 -10.67 -21.15 -11.20
C ARG A 127 -9.31 -21.37 -10.56
N THR A 128 -9.14 -20.98 -9.29
CA THR A 128 -7.83 -20.95 -8.65
C THR A 128 -7.75 -21.62 -7.28
N SER A 129 -6.64 -22.30 -7.00
CA SER A 129 -6.35 -22.94 -5.72
C SER A 129 -5.92 -21.95 -4.63
N VAL A 130 -5.46 -20.75 -5.01
CA VAL A 130 -5.03 -19.70 -4.05
C VAL A 130 -6.17 -18.83 -3.51
N ALA A 131 -7.42 -19.11 -3.90
CA ALA A 131 -8.59 -18.30 -3.56
C ALA A 131 -8.73 -18.02 -2.05
N ALA A 132 -8.44 -19.02 -1.21
CA ALA A 132 -8.53 -18.89 0.24
C ALA A 132 -7.51 -17.92 0.86
N THR A 133 -6.45 -17.57 0.12
CA THR A 133 -5.43 -16.60 0.56
C THR A 133 -5.63 -15.21 -0.01
N VAL A 134 -6.63 -15.02 -0.89
CA VAL A 134 -6.85 -13.75 -1.56
C VAL A 134 -7.56 -12.76 -0.66
N LYS A 135 -6.99 -11.55 -0.55
CA LYS A 135 -7.59 -10.40 0.10
C LYS A 135 -7.86 -9.33 -0.96
N VAL A 136 -9.07 -8.80 -0.98
CA VAL A 136 -9.46 -7.75 -1.94
C VAL A 136 -9.40 -6.40 -1.24
N CYS A 137 -8.73 -5.44 -1.86
CA CYS A 137 -8.60 -4.07 -1.36
C CYS A 137 -9.12 -3.07 -2.40
N GLN A 138 -9.63 -1.94 -1.92
CA GLN A 138 -9.94 -0.79 -2.77
C GLN A 138 -8.79 0.23 -2.74
N VAL A 139 -8.40 0.75 -3.90
CA VAL A 139 -7.36 1.79 -4.08
C VAL A 139 -7.87 2.92 -4.99
N ASP A 140 -7.14 4.02 -5.09
CA ASP A 140 -7.60 5.19 -5.84
C ASP A 140 -7.29 5.11 -7.34
N LYS A 141 -6.10 4.62 -7.69
CA LYS A 141 -5.60 4.52 -9.07
C LYS A 141 -5.55 3.07 -9.52
N SER A 142 -5.99 2.82 -10.75
CA SER A 142 -5.71 1.58 -11.44
C SER A 142 -4.21 1.46 -11.75
N LEU A 143 -3.74 0.24 -11.99
CA LEU A 143 -2.36 -0.03 -12.37
C LEU A 143 -1.98 0.68 -13.67
N VAL A 144 -2.92 0.81 -14.62
CA VAL A 144 -2.71 1.55 -15.87
C VAL A 144 -2.51 3.04 -15.58
N GLU A 145 -3.30 3.63 -14.68
CA GLU A 145 -3.14 5.02 -14.27
C GLU A 145 -1.82 5.25 -13.53
N LEU A 146 -1.39 4.32 -12.66
CA LEU A 146 -0.07 4.40 -12.02
C LEU A 146 1.08 4.35 -13.02
N LYS A 147 1.02 3.43 -14.00
CA LYS A 147 2.03 3.34 -15.06
C LYS A 147 2.12 4.62 -15.87
N LYS A 148 0.97 5.22 -16.20
CA LYS A 148 0.90 6.50 -16.90
C LYS A 148 1.48 7.65 -16.06
N ALA A 149 1.08 7.75 -14.79
CA ALA A 149 1.61 8.78 -13.88
C ALA A 149 3.14 8.66 -13.73
N ARG A 150 3.66 7.44 -13.70
CA ARG A 150 5.10 7.20 -13.73
C ARG A 150 5.73 7.75 -15.01
N GLU A 151 5.22 7.38 -16.18
CA GLU A 151 5.76 7.88 -17.46
C GLU A 151 5.76 9.42 -17.52
N GLU A 152 4.68 10.07 -17.10
CA GLU A 152 4.57 11.53 -17.04
C GLU A 152 5.60 12.16 -16.09
N ALA A 153 5.77 11.58 -14.89
CA ALA A 153 6.74 12.06 -13.91
C ALA A 153 8.19 11.84 -14.39
N GLU A 154 8.48 10.68 -15.00
CA GLU A 154 9.79 10.38 -15.54
C GLU A 154 10.18 11.35 -16.66
N GLU A 155 9.27 11.62 -17.59
CA GLU A 155 9.50 12.56 -18.69
C GLU A 155 9.76 13.98 -18.14
N MET A 156 8.96 14.42 -17.16
CA MET A 156 9.12 15.71 -16.51
C MET A 156 10.50 15.86 -15.85
N VAL A 157 10.88 14.90 -14.99
CA VAL A 157 12.14 14.96 -14.23
C VAL A 157 13.35 14.81 -15.15
N LYS A 158 13.26 13.97 -16.19
CA LYS A 158 14.29 13.85 -17.23
C LYS A 158 14.44 15.14 -18.03
N GLY A 159 13.34 15.83 -18.33
CA GLY A 159 13.34 17.13 -19.00
C GLY A 159 14.09 18.22 -18.21
N LEU A 160 14.14 18.08 -16.88
CA LEU A 160 14.92 18.95 -15.99
C LEU A 160 16.40 18.52 -15.86
N GLY A 161 16.81 17.44 -16.52
CA GLY A 161 18.22 16.99 -16.56
C GLY A 161 18.66 16.15 -15.37
N PHE A 162 17.73 15.60 -14.58
CA PHE A 162 18.06 14.76 -13.43
C PHE A 162 18.20 13.29 -13.84
N ASN A 163 19.15 12.60 -13.20
CA ASN A 163 19.25 11.14 -13.24
C ASN A 163 18.59 10.57 -11.99
N PHE A 164 17.76 9.54 -12.16
CA PHE A 164 16.97 8.95 -11.09
C PHE A 164 16.65 7.48 -11.44
N GLY A 165 16.26 6.70 -10.43
CA GLY A 165 15.56 5.43 -10.62
C GLY A 165 14.06 5.62 -10.43
N SER A 166 13.24 4.71 -10.93
CA SER A 166 11.79 4.76 -10.72
C SER A 166 11.20 3.37 -10.45
N GLY A 167 10.08 3.34 -9.73
CA GLY A 167 9.36 2.13 -9.35
C GLY A 167 7.88 2.38 -9.14
N LEU A 168 7.11 1.30 -9.01
CA LEU A 168 5.73 1.34 -8.57
C LEU A 168 5.64 0.68 -7.19
N ASP A 169 5.13 1.42 -6.22
CA ASP A 169 4.73 0.90 -4.92
C ASP A 169 3.25 0.53 -4.99
N ILE A 170 3.00 -0.69 -5.46
CA ILE A 170 1.64 -1.22 -5.65
C ILE A 170 0.86 -1.24 -4.32
N PRO A 171 1.42 -1.72 -3.18
CA PRO A 171 0.72 -1.68 -1.89
C PRO A 171 0.23 -0.29 -1.48
N ASN A 172 1.04 0.75 -1.69
CA ASN A 172 0.68 2.13 -1.33
C ASN A 172 -0.05 2.88 -2.45
N ASN A 173 -0.24 2.27 -3.62
CA ASN A 173 -0.83 2.90 -4.80
C ASN A 173 -0.05 4.15 -5.27
N MET A 174 1.28 4.11 -5.18
CA MET A 174 2.19 5.23 -5.46
C MET A 174 3.22 4.89 -6.55
N VAL A 175 3.70 5.94 -7.21
CA VAL A 175 4.92 5.92 -8.01
C VAL A 175 6.06 6.44 -7.16
N GLN A 176 7.21 5.76 -7.18
CA GLN A 176 8.40 6.19 -6.46
C GLN A 176 9.48 6.63 -7.45
N LEU A 177 10.02 7.83 -7.24
CA LEU A 177 11.24 8.30 -7.89
C LEU A 177 12.40 8.29 -6.89
N TYR A 178 13.44 7.52 -7.19
CA TYR A 178 14.58 7.31 -6.33
C TYR A 178 15.73 8.25 -6.72
N LEU A 179 16.07 9.16 -5.80
CA LEU A 179 17.20 10.09 -5.92
C LEU A 179 17.94 10.16 -4.59
N THR A 180 19.18 10.67 -4.59
CA THR A 180 19.85 11.00 -3.33
C THR A 180 19.16 12.21 -2.69
N GLU A 181 19.24 12.36 -1.36
CA GLU A 181 18.64 13.49 -0.64
C GLU A 181 19.04 14.85 -1.24
N ALA A 182 20.34 15.05 -1.49
CA ALA A 182 20.84 16.27 -2.14
C ALA A 182 20.21 16.53 -3.51
N LYS A 183 19.90 15.48 -4.29
CA LYS A 183 19.24 15.61 -5.60
C LYS A 183 17.73 15.81 -5.50
N ILE A 184 17.09 15.32 -4.45
CA ILE A 184 15.69 15.64 -4.15
C ILE A 184 15.55 17.15 -3.91
N GLU A 185 16.39 17.73 -3.05
CA GLU A 185 16.35 19.17 -2.75
C GLU A 185 16.58 20.02 -4.01
N GLU A 186 17.58 19.65 -4.82
CA GLU A 186 17.83 20.32 -6.12
C GLU A 186 16.64 20.21 -7.07
N LEU A 187 16.01 19.04 -7.17
CA LEU A 187 14.85 18.80 -8.03
C LEU A 187 13.64 19.62 -7.61
N GLU A 188 13.32 19.68 -6.32
CA GLU A 188 12.21 20.48 -5.80
C GLU A 188 12.38 21.97 -6.13
N ILE A 189 13.61 22.48 -6.05
CA ILE A 189 13.94 23.85 -6.44
C ILE A 189 13.68 24.06 -7.94
N GLU A 190 14.11 23.14 -8.81
CA GLU A 190 13.93 23.26 -10.25
C GLU A 190 12.46 23.10 -10.67
N LEU A 191 11.71 22.18 -10.06
CA LEU A 191 10.25 22.05 -10.25
C LEU A 191 9.55 23.38 -9.90
N LYS A 192 9.89 23.97 -8.76
CA LYS A 192 9.32 25.26 -8.33
C LYS A 192 9.69 26.40 -9.27
N LYS A 193 10.95 26.48 -9.73
CA LYS A 193 11.39 27.49 -10.70
C LYS A 193 10.66 27.35 -12.04
N ALA A 194 10.41 26.12 -12.47
CA ALA A 194 9.69 25.82 -13.71
C ALA A 194 8.16 25.95 -13.58
N GLY A 195 7.64 26.13 -12.36
CA GLY A 195 6.19 26.16 -12.10
C GLY A 195 5.53 24.79 -12.34
N LEU A 196 6.29 23.71 -12.20
CA LEU A 196 5.84 22.34 -12.38
C LEU A 196 5.49 21.71 -11.03
N THR A 197 4.61 20.71 -11.07
CA THR A 197 4.23 19.93 -9.89
C THR A 197 4.12 18.47 -10.32
N LEU A 198 4.67 17.57 -9.51
CA LEU A 198 4.54 16.14 -9.73
C LEU A 198 3.08 15.71 -9.54
N PRO A 199 2.62 14.64 -10.21
CA PRO A 199 1.31 14.05 -9.93
C PRO A 199 1.16 13.68 -8.45
N ASP A 200 -0.04 13.80 -7.88
CA ASP A 200 -0.31 13.55 -6.45
C ASP A 200 0.09 12.14 -5.98
N ASN A 201 0.07 11.17 -6.89
CA ASN A 201 0.43 9.77 -6.63
C ASN A 201 1.90 9.46 -6.96
N VAL A 202 2.77 10.48 -6.95
CA VAL A 202 4.22 10.36 -7.17
C VAL A 202 4.96 10.91 -5.96
N GLU A 203 5.85 10.11 -5.40
CA GLU A 203 6.69 10.51 -4.28
C GLU A 203 8.18 10.43 -4.62
N LEU A 204 8.96 11.31 -3.98
CA LEU A 204 10.41 11.32 -4.04
C LEU A 204 10.94 10.50 -2.87
N VAL A 205 11.72 9.47 -3.16
CA VAL A 205 12.28 8.55 -2.16
C VAL A 205 13.79 8.69 -2.14
N ALA A 206 14.33 8.96 -0.96
CA ALA A 206 15.77 9.01 -0.74
C ALA A 206 16.40 7.62 -0.92
N ALA A 207 17.16 7.46 -2.00
CA ALA A 207 17.98 6.27 -2.22
C ALA A 207 19.28 6.37 -1.43
N LEU A 208 19.65 5.29 -0.76
CA LEU A 208 20.99 5.17 -0.19
C LEU A 208 22.03 5.28 -1.32
N PRO A 209 23.12 6.04 -1.12
CA PRO A 209 24.16 6.13 -2.13
C PRO A 209 24.73 4.74 -2.40
N ALA A 210 24.97 4.45 -3.68
CA ALA A 210 25.65 3.21 -4.06
C ALA A 210 26.97 3.10 -3.27
N ARG A 211 27.14 1.98 -2.57
CA ARG A 211 28.41 1.70 -1.89
C ARG A 211 29.51 1.70 -2.96
N PRO A 212 30.59 2.48 -2.81
CA PRO A 212 31.69 2.42 -3.78
C PRO A 212 32.24 1.00 -3.83
N ALA A 213 32.50 0.51 -5.05
CA ALA A 213 33.06 -0.80 -5.32
C ALA A 213 34.50 -0.93 -4.81
#